data_AF-A0A8T3CSX5-F1
#
_entry.id   AF-A0A8T3CSX5-F1
#
_cell.length_a   1.000
_cell.length_b   1.000
_cell.length_c   1.000
_cell.angle_alpha   90.00
_cell.angle_beta   90.00
_cell.angle_gamma   90.00
#
_symmetry.space_group_name_H-M   'P 1'
#
loop_
_entity.id
_entity.type
_entity.pdbx_description
1 polymer ?
#
loop_
_entity_poly.entity_id
_entity_poly.type
_entity_poly.pdbx_seq_one_letter_code
_entity_poly.pdbx_strand_id
1 'polypeptide(L)'
;MSVPNRADLKAKLKELECPFTWDISAADIEDLDNIPEKLQDRVKFCHRRYQATYLNILAFVSHMKGNNEDALEFLRKAEAVLKADKQVSAAFLVTYANFAWVHYYCGNLNDVNIFLCKLEEICKDVPGSSQYSCSLPLIYGEKGWTFLRLGATYYKRAKENFQKAVEGETENVSFNMGYGVILYRLEEMVTDERLKSKVSEAIPQLKKALVLDPSNAEVMVLLAIKLQQKNPAEALKLIENALKLSPDVPHVTRYVAKYLRAEKCPSKSLQILGESLERTPTSSFLYHQIGLCHKQQLIDMCKEERESYTLSPMKKNKIKECIHNFSKAVELKPTNIYAQVNLAEAYGDNQQLYEAEKIFTELLHDGVLRESDKQHVCTAYGQFLMYKRKDEHRAVAEFKSAYKIKIQSRDRKKAGEKLQRIAGKWQRNRQTGEASKILAFLRAEDIRYDDTADLSAAFERGMKFK
;
A
#
# COMPACT_ATOMS: atom_id res chain seq x y z
N MET A 1 -34.15 35.98 -6.09
CA MET A 1 -33.18 35.19 -6.89
C MET A 1 -33.87 33.90 -7.27
N SER A 2 -33.93 33.54 -8.56
CA SER A 2 -34.58 32.29 -8.97
C SER A 2 -33.83 31.09 -8.39
N VAL A 3 -34.57 30.07 -7.96
CA VAL A 3 -33.99 28.82 -7.46
C VAL A 3 -33.20 28.19 -8.61
N PRO A 4 -31.91 27.86 -8.44
CA PRO A 4 -31.12 27.26 -9.50
C PRO A 4 -31.76 25.93 -9.96
N ASN A 5 -32.04 25.81 -11.26
CA ASN A 5 -32.60 24.58 -11.82
C ASN A 5 -31.56 23.45 -11.75
N ARG A 6 -31.89 22.40 -10.98
CA ARG A 6 -31.00 21.25 -10.74
C ARG A 6 -30.65 20.48 -12.02
N ALA A 7 -31.54 20.46 -13.02
CA ALA A 7 -31.30 19.81 -14.30
C ALA A 7 -30.25 20.59 -15.11
N ASP A 8 -30.39 21.91 -15.18
CA ASP A 8 -29.47 22.79 -15.91
C ASP A 8 -28.06 22.75 -15.30
N LEU A 9 -27.96 22.78 -13.97
CA LEU A 9 -26.68 22.63 -13.27
C LEU A 9 -26.04 21.27 -13.56
N LYS A 10 -26.82 20.19 -13.61
CA LYS A 10 -26.29 18.86 -13.94
C LYS A 10 -25.70 18.80 -15.35
N ALA A 11 -26.30 19.50 -16.31
CA ALA A 11 -25.76 19.58 -17.68
C ALA A 11 -24.38 20.25 -17.67
N LYS A 12 -24.25 21.41 -17.01
CA LYS A 12 -22.97 22.12 -16.87
C LYS A 12 -21.91 21.30 -16.14
N LEU A 13 -22.30 20.60 -15.07
CA LEU A 13 -21.39 19.76 -14.29
C LEU A 13 -20.77 18.61 -15.11
N LYS A 14 -21.49 18.09 -16.12
CA LYS A 14 -20.99 17.03 -17.01
C LYS A 14 -19.88 17.49 -17.95
N GLU A 15 -19.74 18.80 -18.18
CA GLU A 15 -18.68 19.37 -19.02
C GLU A 15 -17.35 19.52 -18.26
N LEU A 16 -17.37 19.42 -16.93
CA LEU A 16 -16.19 19.63 -16.09
C LEU A 16 -15.17 18.51 -16.25
N GLU A 17 -13.90 18.81 -15.99
CA GLU A 17 -12.81 17.84 -16.00
C GLU A 17 -12.38 17.46 -14.58
N CYS A 18 -12.96 16.38 -14.04
CA CYS A 18 -12.66 15.86 -12.71
C CYS A 18 -13.04 14.37 -12.58
N PRO A 19 -12.63 13.66 -11.51
CA PRO A 19 -12.97 12.24 -11.32
C PRO A 19 -14.45 11.86 -11.51
N PHE A 20 -15.39 12.76 -11.22
CA PHE A 20 -16.83 12.54 -11.41
C PHE A 20 -17.27 12.43 -12.88
N THR A 21 -16.48 12.96 -13.82
CA THR A 21 -16.75 12.97 -15.27
C THR A 21 -15.73 12.13 -16.04
N TRP A 22 -14.82 11.45 -15.35
CA TRP A 22 -13.78 10.62 -15.97
C TRP A 22 -14.17 9.15 -16.12
N ASP A 23 -15.46 8.82 -16.16
CA ASP A 23 -15.96 7.46 -16.34
C ASP A 23 -15.25 6.46 -15.40
N ILE A 24 -15.31 6.74 -14.10
CA ILE A 24 -14.78 5.89 -13.04
C ILE A 24 -15.97 5.22 -12.34
N SER A 25 -15.87 3.91 -12.15
CA SER A 25 -16.88 3.07 -11.50
C SER A 25 -16.31 2.44 -10.25
N ALA A 26 -17.08 2.44 -9.15
CA ALA A 26 -16.68 1.78 -7.91
C ALA A 26 -16.45 0.26 -8.11
N ALA A 27 -17.22 -0.37 -9.01
CA ALA A 27 -17.11 -1.81 -9.31
C ALA A 27 -15.78 -2.19 -9.99
N ASP A 28 -15.08 -1.23 -10.61
CA ASP A 28 -13.80 -1.46 -11.27
C ASP A 28 -12.60 -1.31 -10.32
N ILE A 29 -12.85 -0.93 -9.06
CA ILE A 29 -11.84 -0.63 -8.03
C ILE A 29 -11.84 -1.78 -7.01
N GLU A 30 -10.97 -2.76 -7.23
CA GLU A 30 -10.86 -3.96 -6.38
C GLU A 30 -10.56 -3.65 -4.90
N ASP A 31 -9.84 -2.56 -4.62
CA ASP A 31 -9.27 -2.25 -3.31
C ASP A 31 -9.81 -0.94 -2.71
N LEU A 32 -11.05 -0.59 -3.06
CA LEU A 32 -11.68 0.70 -2.74
C LEU A 32 -11.60 1.04 -1.24
N ASP A 33 -11.76 0.04 -0.38
CA ASP A 33 -11.76 0.23 1.07
C ASP A 33 -10.40 0.64 1.65
N ASN A 34 -9.30 0.18 1.06
CA ASN A 34 -7.96 0.43 1.59
C ASN A 34 -7.28 1.65 0.92
N ILE A 35 -7.85 2.19 -0.16
CA ILE A 35 -7.31 3.37 -0.86
C ILE A 35 -7.16 4.57 0.07
N PRO A 36 -8.16 4.95 0.90
CA PRO A 36 -8.05 6.13 1.76
C PRO A 36 -6.87 6.08 2.72
N GLU A 37 -6.67 4.96 3.40
CA GLU A 37 -5.54 4.79 4.34
C GLU A 37 -4.20 4.91 3.60
N LYS A 38 -4.05 4.19 2.48
CA LYS A 38 -2.82 4.20 1.67
C LYS A 38 -2.50 5.60 1.10
N LEU A 39 -3.51 6.35 0.70
CA LEU A 39 -3.34 7.70 0.17
C LEU A 39 -3.05 8.72 1.27
N GLN A 40 -3.71 8.63 2.42
CA GLN A 40 -3.42 9.50 3.56
C GLN A 40 -1.97 9.32 4.03
N ASP A 41 -1.47 8.09 4.10
CA ASP A 41 -0.06 7.83 4.39
C ASP A 41 0.86 8.43 3.34
N ARG A 42 0.50 8.38 2.05
CA ARG A 42 1.28 9.07 1.00
C ARG A 42 1.28 10.59 1.18
N VAL A 43 0.14 11.20 1.51
CA VAL A 43 0.03 12.66 1.72
C VAL A 43 0.99 13.14 2.83
N LYS A 44 1.18 12.32 3.89
CA LYS A 44 2.10 12.64 5.00
C LYS A 44 3.57 12.72 4.56
N PHE A 45 3.99 11.92 3.59
CA PHE A 45 5.41 11.77 3.22
C PHE A 45 5.76 12.29 1.82
N CYS A 46 4.79 12.62 0.97
CA CYS A 46 5.07 13.11 -0.37
C CYS A 46 5.43 14.60 -0.36
N HIS A 47 6.18 15.04 -1.39
CA HIS A 47 6.41 16.46 -1.63
C HIS A 47 5.07 17.21 -1.77
N ARG A 48 5.01 18.42 -1.21
CA ARG A 48 3.83 19.30 -1.20
C ARG A 48 3.08 19.43 -2.53
N ARG A 49 3.80 19.53 -3.66
CA ARG A 49 3.26 19.58 -5.02
C ARG A 49 2.30 18.43 -5.39
N TYR A 50 2.37 17.27 -4.73
CA TYR A 50 1.49 16.12 -5.00
C TYR A 50 0.30 16.05 -4.03
N GLN A 51 0.31 16.82 -2.94
CA GLN A 51 -0.69 16.68 -1.87
C GLN A 51 -2.08 17.06 -2.37
N ALA A 52 -2.21 18.14 -3.15
CA ALA A 52 -3.51 18.56 -3.69
C ALA A 52 -4.16 17.47 -4.56
N THR A 53 -3.40 16.86 -5.47
CA THR A 53 -3.85 15.73 -6.30
C THR A 53 -4.34 14.56 -5.45
N TYR A 54 -3.57 14.14 -4.43
CA TYR A 54 -3.98 13.03 -3.57
C TYR A 54 -5.19 13.36 -2.69
N LEU A 55 -5.31 14.61 -2.23
CA LEU A 55 -6.47 15.09 -1.48
C LEU A 55 -7.74 15.14 -2.37
N ASN A 56 -7.60 15.51 -3.65
CA ASN A 56 -8.69 15.43 -4.63
C ASN A 56 -9.16 13.98 -4.84
N ILE A 57 -8.23 13.03 -4.96
CA ILE A 57 -8.57 11.60 -5.08
C ILE A 57 -9.24 11.10 -3.80
N LEU A 58 -8.73 11.48 -2.62
CA LEU A 58 -9.34 11.16 -1.33
C LEU A 58 -10.77 11.69 -1.23
N ALA A 59 -11.01 12.93 -1.65
CA ALA A 59 -12.35 13.50 -1.66
C ALA A 59 -13.32 12.69 -2.53
N PHE A 60 -12.90 12.34 -3.74
CA PHE A 60 -13.70 11.53 -4.66
C PHE A 60 -13.99 10.12 -4.09
N VAL A 61 -12.99 9.47 -3.50
CA VAL A 61 -13.17 8.14 -2.87
C VAL A 61 -14.07 8.22 -1.65
N SER A 62 -13.94 9.25 -0.80
CA SER A 62 -14.84 9.48 0.33
C SER A 62 -16.29 9.65 -0.13
N HIS A 63 -16.52 10.41 -1.21
CA HIS A 63 -17.84 10.53 -1.81
C HIS A 63 -18.38 9.18 -2.29
N MET A 64 -17.59 8.37 -3.00
CA MET A 64 -18.02 7.02 -3.46
C MET A 64 -18.43 6.12 -2.29
N LYS A 65 -17.85 6.33 -1.10
CA LYS A 65 -18.21 5.61 0.13
C LYS A 65 -19.41 6.22 0.88
N GLY A 66 -20.02 7.29 0.36
CA GLY A 66 -21.16 7.98 0.97
C GLY A 66 -20.78 9.09 1.95
N ASN A 67 -19.50 9.39 2.15
CA ASN A 67 -19.02 10.37 3.12
C ASN A 67 -18.74 11.73 2.46
N ASN A 68 -19.79 12.51 2.19
CA ASN A 68 -19.65 13.83 1.57
C ASN A 68 -18.99 14.88 2.48
N GLU A 69 -19.12 14.75 3.79
CA GLU A 69 -18.50 15.67 4.75
C GLU A 69 -16.96 15.57 4.71
N ASP A 70 -16.45 14.34 4.81
CA ASP A 70 -15.02 14.05 4.63
C ASP A 70 -14.52 14.52 3.26
N ALA A 71 -15.32 14.30 2.21
CA ALA A 71 -14.99 14.75 0.87
C ALA A 71 -14.77 16.26 0.81
N LEU A 72 -15.68 17.05 1.37
CA LEU A 72 -15.54 18.51 1.44
C LEU A 72 -14.34 18.93 2.31
N GLU A 73 -14.03 18.21 3.40
CA GLU A 73 -12.85 18.50 4.21
C GLU A 73 -11.55 18.29 3.41
N PHE A 74 -11.43 17.18 2.68
CA PHE A 74 -10.27 16.91 1.83
C PHE A 74 -10.12 17.97 0.73
N LEU A 75 -11.22 18.43 0.12
CA LEU A 75 -11.16 19.49 -0.89
C LEU A 75 -10.72 20.84 -0.30
N ARG A 76 -11.16 21.19 0.91
CA ARG A 76 -10.66 22.39 1.62
C ARG A 76 -9.17 22.29 1.90
N LYS A 77 -8.68 21.12 2.31
CA LYS A 77 -7.24 20.86 2.48
C LYS A 77 -6.49 20.99 1.17
N ALA A 78 -7.03 20.46 0.06
CA ALA A 78 -6.43 20.57 -1.27
C ALA A 78 -6.31 22.04 -1.71
N GLU A 79 -7.40 22.81 -1.57
CA GLU A 79 -7.41 24.25 -1.89
C GLU A 79 -6.40 25.04 -1.03
N ALA A 80 -6.30 24.73 0.27
CA ALA A 80 -5.34 25.37 1.17
C ALA A 80 -3.88 25.10 0.76
N VAL A 81 -3.57 23.86 0.36
CA VAL A 81 -2.23 23.50 -0.17
C VAL A 81 -1.91 24.30 -1.43
N LEU A 82 -2.84 24.35 -2.39
CA LEU A 82 -2.64 25.07 -3.65
C LEU A 82 -2.43 26.58 -3.44
N LYS A 83 -3.21 27.20 -2.56
CA LYS A 83 -3.07 28.62 -2.19
C LYS A 83 -1.71 28.91 -1.56
N ALA A 84 -1.28 28.05 -0.65
CA ALA A 84 -0.04 28.26 0.08
C ALA A 84 1.22 28.01 -0.77
N ASP A 85 1.12 27.22 -1.86
CA ASP A 85 2.19 27.03 -2.85
C ASP A 85 2.20 28.11 -3.94
N LYS A 86 1.28 29.10 -3.88
CA LYS A 86 1.13 30.16 -4.90
C LYS A 86 1.05 29.59 -6.33
N GLN A 87 0.36 28.47 -6.47
CA GLN A 87 0.20 27.80 -7.76
C GLN A 87 -0.57 28.69 -8.74
N VAL A 88 -0.33 28.48 -10.03
CA VAL A 88 -1.10 29.13 -11.09
C VAL A 88 -2.58 28.79 -10.99
N SER A 89 -3.45 29.68 -11.45
CA SER A 89 -4.91 29.55 -11.38
C SER A 89 -5.41 28.21 -11.96
N ALA A 90 -4.79 27.72 -13.03
CA ALA A 90 -5.09 26.43 -13.65
C ALA A 90 -4.97 25.23 -12.69
N ALA A 91 -4.11 25.29 -11.66
CA ALA A 91 -3.95 24.22 -10.67
C ALA A 91 -5.21 23.93 -9.85
N PHE A 92 -6.16 24.88 -9.79
CA PHE A 92 -7.39 24.76 -9.02
C PHE A 92 -8.54 24.10 -9.79
N LEU A 93 -8.41 23.88 -11.10
CA LEU A 93 -9.49 23.39 -11.97
C LEU A 93 -10.13 22.10 -11.44
N VAL A 94 -9.33 21.06 -11.19
CA VAL A 94 -9.84 19.77 -10.72
C VAL A 94 -10.45 19.89 -9.31
N THR A 95 -9.84 20.69 -8.43
CA THR A 95 -10.33 20.91 -7.07
C THR A 95 -11.69 21.61 -7.06
N TYR A 96 -11.85 22.68 -7.84
CA TYR A 96 -13.12 23.41 -7.94
C TYR A 96 -14.20 22.61 -8.66
N ALA A 97 -13.84 21.82 -9.67
CA ALA A 97 -14.78 20.90 -10.31
C ALA A 97 -15.28 19.82 -9.33
N ASN A 98 -14.38 19.27 -8.49
CA ASN A 98 -14.77 18.35 -7.42
C ASN A 98 -15.69 19.02 -6.39
N PHE A 99 -15.40 20.26 -5.96
CA PHE A 99 -16.28 21.00 -5.07
C PHE A 99 -17.68 21.15 -5.69
N ALA A 100 -17.77 21.57 -6.95
CA ALA A 100 -19.05 21.75 -7.63
C ALA A 100 -19.88 20.45 -7.63
N TRP A 101 -19.26 19.30 -7.91
CA TRP A 101 -19.92 18.00 -7.86
C TRP A 101 -20.36 17.59 -6.44
N VAL A 102 -19.47 17.70 -5.44
CA VAL A 102 -19.82 17.31 -4.06
C VAL A 102 -20.92 18.20 -3.49
N HIS A 103 -20.85 19.52 -3.71
CA HIS A 103 -21.92 20.45 -3.30
C HIS A 103 -23.25 20.14 -4.01
N TYR A 104 -23.22 19.74 -5.28
CA TYR A 104 -24.43 19.30 -6.00
C TYR A 104 -25.07 18.07 -5.36
N TYR A 105 -24.28 17.08 -4.93
CA TYR A 105 -24.78 15.90 -4.23
C TYR A 105 -25.30 16.22 -2.82
N CYS A 106 -24.71 17.21 -2.14
CA CYS A 106 -25.22 17.73 -0.86
C CYS A 106 -26.48 18.59 -0.98
N GLY A 107 -26.90 18.97 -2.20
CA GLY A 107 -28.03 19.89 -2.42
C GLY A 107 -27.69 21.37 -2.24
N ASN A 108 -26.41 21.72 -2.09
CA ASN A 108 -25.93 23.08 -1.88
C ASN A 108 -25.78 23.84 -3.21
N LEU A 109 -26.89 24.07 -3.91
CA LEU A 109 -26.90 24.57 -5.30
C LEU A 109 -26.29 25.98 -5.47
N ASN A 110 -26.31 26.81 -4.42
CA ASN A 110 -25.65 28.12 -4.45
C ASN A 110 -24.12 27.97 -4.53
N ASP A 111 -23.55 27.05 -3.76
CA ASP A 111 -22.10 26.78 -3.79
C ASP A 111 -21.68 26.22 -5.15
N VAL A 112 -22.52 25.39 -5.79
CA VAL A 112 -22.28 24.89 -7.16
C VAL A 112 -22.03 26.06 -8.12
N ASN A 113 -22.88 27.09 -8.09
CA ASN A 113 -22.71 28.28 -8.93
C ASN A 113 -21.43 29.06 -8.59
N ILE A 114 -21.08 29.19 -7.31
CA ILE A 114 -19.82 29.84 -6.89
C ILE A 114 -18.62 29.14 -7.54
N PHE A 115 -18.57 27.81 -7.49
CA PHE A 115 -17.46 27.06 -8.09
C PHE A 115 -17.49 27.06 -9.62
N LEU A 116 -18.66 27.03 -10.26
CA LEU A 116 -18.78 27.21 -11.71
C LEU A 116 -18.25 28.57 -12.17
N CYS A 117 -18.56 29.66 -11.45
CA CYS A 117 -18.02 31.00 -11.76
C CYS A 117 -16.50 31.05 -11.61
N LYS A 118 -15.93 30.41 -10.57
CA LYS A 118 -14.47 30.29 -10.42
C LYS A 118 -13.82 29.53 -11.57
N LEU A 119 -14.45 28.45 -12.04
CA LEU A 119 -13.96 27.66 -13.18
C LEU A 119 -14.00 28.48 -14.48
N GLU A 120 -15.11 29.17 -14.72
CA GLU A 120 -15.26 30.07 -15.87
C GLU A 120 -14.21 31.19 -15.86
N GLU A 121 -13.93 31.76 -14.68
CA GLU A 121 -12.87 32.75 -14.53
C GLU A 121 -11.48 32.22 -14.88
N ILE A 122 -11.17 30.96 -14.53
CA ILE A 122 -9.89 30.35 -14.87
C ILE A 122 -9.83 30.02 -16.38
N CYS A 123 -10.93 29.53 -16.94
CA CYS A 123 -10.99 29.08 -18.33
C CYS A 123 -10.97 30.23 -19.34
N LYS A 124 -11.51 31.42 -19.01
CA LYS A 124 -11.60 32.56 -19.94
C LYS A 124 -10.26 32.99 -20.55
N ASP A 125 -9.17 32.82 -19.80
CA ASP A 125 -7.82 33.25 -20.19
C ASP A 125 -7.00 32.11 -20.85
N VAL A 126 -7.59 30.91 -21.02
CA VAL A 126 -6.93 29.74 -21.60
C VAL A 126 -7.37 29.57 -23.06
N PRO A 127 -6.46 29.65 -24.05
CA PRO A 127 -6.82 29.46 -25.46
C PRO A 127 -7.43 28.08 -25.73
N GLY A 128 -8.55 28.04 -26.45
CA GLY A 128 -9.23 26.80 -26.84
C GLY A 128 -10.00 26.11 -25.71
N SER A 129 -10.24 26.79 -24.59
CA SER A 129 -11.12 26.32 -23.52
C SER A 129 -12.60 26.42 -23.92
N SER A 130 -13.41 25.55 -23.31
CA SER A 130 -14.85 25.73 -23.19
C SER A 130 -15.16 26.65 -22.01
N GLN A 131 -16.44 26.94 -21.76
CA GLN A 131 -16.86 27.81 -20.65
C GLN A 131 -16.35 27.33 -19.29
N TYR A 132 -16.27 26.02 -19.04
CA TYR A 132 -15.94 25.47 -17.72
C TYR A 132 -14.77 24.46 -17.73
N SER A 133 -14.21 24.15 -18.89
CA SER A 133 -13.21 23.09 -19.06
C SER A 133 -12.16 23.47 -20.10
N CYS A 134 -10.92 23.00 -19.91
CA CYS A 134 -9.82 23.21 -20.82
C CYS A 134 -8.93 21.97 -20.94
N SER A 135 -8.30 21.79 -22.10
CA SER A 135 -7.40 20.67 -22.38
C SER A 135 -5.94 21.07 -22.12
N LEU A 136 -5.58 21.23 -20.84
CA LEU A 136 -4.21 21.53 -20.42
C LEU A 136 -3.43 20.24 -20.07
N PRO A 137 -2.09 20.22 -20.26
CA PRO A 137 -1.22 19.11 -19.81
C PRO A 137 -1.44 18.73 -18.35
N LEU A 138 -1.70 19.72 -17.49
CA LEU A 138 -2.08 19.53 -16.08
C LEU A 138 -3.29 18.61 -15.89
N ILE A 139 -4.36 18.74 -16.68
CA ILE A 139 -5.56 17.91 -16.55
C ILE A 139 -5.23 16.45 -16.89
N TYR A 140 -4.43 16.23 -17.94
CA TYR A 140 -3.92 14.90 -18.27
C TYR A 140 -3.04 14.33 -17.14
N GLY A 141 -2.21 15.16 -16.49
CA GLY A 141 -1.45 14.77 -15.31
C GLY A 141 -2.34 14.33 -14.14
N GLU A 142 -3.37 15.11 -13.81
CA GLU A 142 -4.34 14.80 -12.74
C GLU A 142 -5.14 13.52 -13.04
N LYS A 143 -5.57 13.32 -14.29
CA LYS A 143 -6.16 12.05 -14.77
C LYS A 143 -5.20 10.89 -14.57
N GLY A 144 -3.95 11.04 -15.01
CA GLY A 144 -2.90 10.04 -14.88
C GLY A 144 -2.70 9.60 -13.43
N TRP A 145 -2.58 10.56 -12.51
CA TRP A 145 -2.42 10.31 -11.09
C TRP A 145 -3.64 9.63 -10.47
N THR A 146 -4.84 10.09 -10.80
CA THR A 146 -6.09 9.52 -10.31
C THR A 146 -6.19 8.06 -10.74
N PHE A 147 -6.11 7.77 -12.04
CA PHE A 147 -6.16 6.41 -12.57
C PHE A 147 -5.07 5.50 -11.97
N LEU A 148 -3.84 6.00 -11.82
CA LEU A 148 -2.75 5.24 -11.19
C LEU A 148 -3.04 4.87 -9.72
N ARG A 149 -3.81 5.70 -8.99
CA ARG A 149 -4.15 5.47 -7.58
C ARG A 149 -5.41 4.65 -7.37
N LEU A 150 -6.30 4.62 -8.35
CA LEU A 150 -7.52 3.80 -8.30
C LEU A 150 -7.31 2.33 -8.65
N GLY A 151 -6.17 1.97 -9.25
CA GLY A 151 -5.74 0.57 -9.33
C GLY A 151 -5.57 0.05 -10.75
N ALA A 152 -5.32 -1.26 -10.84
CA ALA A 152 -4.81 -1.92 -12.04
C ALA A 152 -5.72 -1.77 -13.26
N THR A 153 -7.04 -1.80 -13.07
CA THR A 153 -8.05 -1.61 -14.13
C THR A 153 -7.85 -0.30 -14.89
N TYR A 154 -7.37 0.75 -14.22
CA TYR A 154 -7.19 2.07 -14.79
C TYR A 154 -5.77 2.35 -15.32
N TYR A 155 -4.83 1.41 -15.20
CA TYR A 155 -3.42 1.64 -15.53
C TYR A 155 -3.16 2.00 -16.99
N LYS A 156 -3.90 1.40 -17.93
CA LYS A 156 -3.78 1.76 -19.35
C LYS A 156 -4.16 3.21 -19.60
N ARG A 157 -5.29 3.66 -19.01
CA ARG A 157 -5.74 5.04 -19.06
C ARG A 157 -4.75 5.98 -18.37
N ALA A 158 -4.15 5.55 -17.26
CA ALA A 158 -3.08 6.32 -16.61
C ALA A 158 -1.87 6.52 -17.53
N LYS A 159 -1.42 5.47 -18.25
CA LYS A 159 -0.32 5.55 -19.21
C LYS A 159 -0.60 6.57 -20.31
N GLU A 160 -1.76 6.46 -20.95
CA GLU A 160 -2.17 7.35 -22.05
C GLU A 160 -2.25 8.83 -21.60
N ASN A 161 -2.78 9.08 -20.41
CA ASN A 161 -2.89 10.45 -19.88
C ASN A 161 -1.54 11.03 -19.47
N PHE A 162 -0.67 10.25 -18.81
CA PHE A 162 0.68 10.72 -18.51
C PHE A 162 1.50 10.97 -19.78
N GLN A 163 1.33 10.14 -20.81
CA GLN A 163 1.98 10.35 -22.09
C GLN A 163 1.58 11.72 -22.70
N LYS A 164 0.28 12.01 -22.79
CA LYS A 164 -0.21 13.32 -23.27
C LYS A 164 0.29 14.50 -22.42
N ALA A 165 0.35 14.32 -21.10
CA ALA A 165 0.87 15.34 -20.19
C ALA A 165 2.34 15.65 -20.45
N VAL A 166 3.18 14.62 -20.65
CA VAL A 166 4.61 14.78 -20.96
C VAL A 166 4.83 15.33 -22.37
N GLU A 167 4.00 14.97 -23.35
CA GLU A 167 4.04 15.54 -24.70
C GLU A 167 3.77 17.06 -24.70
N GLY A 168 2.87 17.53 -23.82
CA GLY A 168 2.59 18.96 -23.64
C GLY A 168 3.62 19.72 -22.80
N GLU A 169 4.19 19.08 -21.76
CA GLU A 169 5.21 19.68 -20.89
C GLU A 169 6.34 18.68 -20.57
N THR A 170 7.36 18.65 -21.43
CA THR A 170 8.41 17.61 -21.40
C THR A 170 9.30 17.64 -20.16
N GLU A 171 9.46 18.80 -19.52
CA GLU A 171 10.31 18.98 -18.33
C GLU A 171 9.49 18.99 -17.01
N ASN A 172 8.19 18.71 -17.07
CA ASN A 172 7.39 18.68 -15.85
C ASN A 172 7.74 17.46 -14.98
N VAL A 173 8.23 17.73 -13.77
CA VAL A 173 8.67 16.70 -12.80
C VAL A 173 7.56 15.71 -12.49
N SER A 174 6.34 16.19 -12.23
CA SER A 174 5.21 15.36 -11.80
C SER A 174 4.78 14.40 -12.90
N PHE A 175 4.71 14.89 -14.15
CA PHE A 175 4.28 14.08 -15.29
C PHE A 175 5.31 13.01 -15.62
N ASN A 176 6.60 13.39 -15.66
CA ASN A 176 7.68 12.44 -15.94
C ASN A 176 7.77 11.35 -14.87
N MET A 177 7.61 11.72 -13.60
CA MET A 177 7.58 10.81 -12.47
C MET A 177 6.38 9.84 -12.57
N GLY A 178 5.17 10.39 -12.75
CA GLY A 178 3.95 9.60 -12.92
C GLY A 178 4.03 8.64 -14.11
N TYR A 179 4.57 9.11 -15.24
CA TYR A 179 4.76 8.30 -16.44
C TYR A 179 5.75 7.14 -16.22
N GLY A 180 6.88 7.40 -15.58
CA GLY A 180 7.84 6.36 -15.23
C GLY A 180 7.26 5.32 -14.28
N VAL A 181 6.48 5.76 -13.28
CA VAL A 181 5.83 4.87 -12.31
C VAL A 181 4.78 3.99 -12.98
N ILE A 182 3.95 4.53 -13.87
CA ILE A 182 2.92 3.70 -14.53
C ILE A 182 3.53 2.70 -15.51
N LEU A 183 4.56 3.09 -16.26
CA LEU A 183 5.31 2.17 -17.13
C LEU A 183 5.92 1.04 -16.30
N TYR A 184 6.55 1.37 -15.16
CA TYR A 184 7.06 0.36 -14.23
C TYR A 184 5.97 -0.64 -13.81
N ARG A 185 4.80 -0.14 -13.38
CA ARG A 185 3.71 -1.02 -12.91
C ARG A 185 3.17 -1.91 -14.01
N LEU A 186 2.95 -1.36 -15.20
CA LEU A 186 2.47 -2.13 -16.35
C LEU A 186 3.46 -3.23 -16.75
N GLU A 187 4.76 -2.92 -16.78
CA GLU A 187 5.80 -3.92 -17.07
C GLU A 187 5.87 -5.03 -16.01
N GLU A 188 5.68 -4.71 -14.73
CA GLU A 188 5.68 -5.71 -13.64
C GLU A 188 4.42 -6.59 -13.63
N MET A 189 3.31 -6.13 -14.24
CA MET A 189 2.09 -6.93 -14.38
C MET A 189 2.19 -7.99 -15.48
N VAL A 190 3.14 -7.87 -16.40
CA VAL A 190 3.39 -8.88 -17.44
C VAL A 190 4.09 -10.08 -16.80
N THR A 191 3.30 -11.09 -16.44
CA THR A 191 3.82 -12.32 -15.81
C THR A 191 4.38 -13.32 -16.82
N ASP A 192 3.93 -13.27 -18.08
CA ASP A 192 4.45 -14.12 -19.15
C ASP A 192 5.79 -13.58 -19.67
N GLU A 193 6.86 -14.31 -19.39
CA GLU A 193 8.23 -14.03 -19.87
C GLU A 193 8.30 -13.83 -21.39
N ARG A 194 7.45 -14.51 -22.17
CA ARG A 194 7.45 -14.40 -23.64
C ARG A 194 6.92 -13.05 -24.12
N LEU A 195 6.05 -12.42 -23.33
CA LEU A 195 5.44 -11.12 -23.62
C LEU A 195 6.20 -9.95 -22.99
N LYS A 196 7.17 -10.22 -22.11
CA LYS A 196 8.03 -9.17 -21.55
C LYS A 196 8.88 -8.58 -22.67
N SER A 197 8.66 -7.30 -22.95
CA SER A 197 9.54 -6.54 -23.83
C SER A 197 10.98 -6.60 -23.29
N LYS A 198 11.94 -6.89 -24.19
CA LYS A 198 13.37 -6.85 -23.84
C LYS A 198 13.82 -5.42 -23.49
N VAL A 199 13.18 -4.43 -24.09
CA VAL A 199 13.41 -2.99 -23.87
C VAL A 199 12.37 -2.47 -22.89
N SER A 200 12.83 -1.94 -21.76
CA SER A 200 11.96 -1.32 -20.76
C SER A 200 11.78 0.15 -21.10
N GLU A 201 10.54 0.58 -21.33
CA GLU A 201 10.16 1.98 -21.48
C GLU A 201 10.26 2.72 -20.12
N ALA A 202 10.07 1.99 -19.01
CA ALA A 202 10.15 2.56 -17.67
C ALA A 202 11.56 3.08 -17.33
N ILE A 203 12.63 2.37 -17.73
CA ILE A 203 14.02 2.76 -17.40
C ILE A 203 14.37 4.18 -17.89
N PRO A 204 14.28 4.51 -19.20
CA PRO A 204 14.62 5.85 -19.68
C PRO A 204 13.72 6.93 -19.06
N GLN A 205 12.43 6.63 -18.87
CA GLN A 205 11.49 7.58 -18.28
C GLN A 205 11.78 7.85 -16.80
N LEU A 206 12.09 6.82 -16.01
CA LEU A 206 12.51 6.97 -14.61
C LEU A 206 13.86 7.69 -14.49
N LYS A 207 14.80 7.45 -15.42
CA LYS A 207 16.05 8.21 -15.49
C LYS A 207 15.78 9.69 -15.76
N LYS A 208 14.90 10.04 -16.71
CA LYS A 208 14.48 11.43 -16.96
C LYS A 208 13.85 12.06 -15.73
N ALA A 209 12.98 11.33 -15.02
CA ALA A 209 12.38 11.81 -13.78
C ALA A 209 13.44 12.11 -12.68
N LEU A 210 14.50 11.30 -12.56
CA LEU A 210 15.61 11.57 -11.63
C LEU A 210 16.53 12.71 -12.07
N VAL A 211 16.68 12.96 -13.37
CA VAL A 211 17.39 14.16 -13.85
C VAL A 211 16.65 15.42 -13.42
N LEU A 212 15.31 15.39 -13.50
CA LEU A 212 14.45 16.51 -13.11
C LEU A 212 14.30 16.69 -11.60
N ASP A 213 14.28 15.58 -10.84
CA ASP A 213 14.25 15.57 -9.37
C ASP A 213 15.22 14.52 -8.82
N PRO A 214 16.50 14.90 -8.60
CA PRO A 214 17.52 14.00 -8.09
C PRO A 214 17.29 13.54 -6.64
N SER A 215 16.32 14.12 -5.94
CA SER A 215 16.00 13.79 -4.54
C SER A 215 14.86 12.77 -4.41
N ASN A 216 14.28 12.32 -5.53
CA ASN A 216 13.09 11.48 -5.51
C ASN A 216 13.40 10.02 -5.16
N ALA A 217 13.39 9.70 -3.86
CA ALA A 217 13.67 8.35 -3.36
C ALA A 217 12.70 7.28 -3.91
N GLU A 218 11.44 7.62 -4.21
CA GLU A 218 10.48 6.69 -4.84
C GLU A 218 10.95 6.28 -6.23
N VAL A 219 11.36 7.24 -7.06
CA VAL A 219 11.87 6.95 -8.41
C VAL A 219 13.18 6.17 -8.34
N MET A 220 14.07 6.49 -7.40
CA MET A 220 15.33 5.76 -7.20
C MET A 220 15.10 4.27 -6.96
N VAL A 221 14.21 3.90 -6.01
CA VAL A 221 13.98 2.49 -5.68
C VAL A 221 13.28 1.73 -6.81
N LEU A 222 12.40 2.41 -7.57
CA LEU A 222 11.75 1.79 -8.74
C LEU A 222 12.74 1.54 -9.87
N LEU A 223 13.61 2.51 -10.16
CA LEU A 223 14.67 2.35 -11.15
C LEU A 223 15.66 1.28 -10.72
N ALA A 224 16.05 1.23 -9.44
CA ALA A 224 16.93 0.20 -8.91
C ALA A 224 16.38 -1.21 -9.12
N ILE A 225 15.08 -1.43 -8.90
CA ILE A 225 14.44 -2.73 -9.15
C ILE A 225 14.53 -3.11 -10.63
N LYS A 226 14.32 -2.16 -11.56
CA LYS A 226 14.44 -2.43 -13.01
C LYS A 226 15.88 -2.70 -13.45
N LEU A 227 16.84 -2.07 -12.78
CA LEU A 227 18.26 -2.23 -13.06
C LEU A 227 18.89 -3.42 -12.35
N GLN A 228 18.23 -4.02 -11.36
CA GLN A 228 18.83 -5.04 -10.49
C GLN A 228 19.59 -6.14 -11.25
N GLN A 229 19.01 -6.68 -12.32
CA GLN A 229 19.66 -7.72 -13.14
C GLN A 229 20.45 -7.16 -14.33
N LYS A 230 20.16 -5.92 -14.77
CA LYS A 230 20.75 -5.31 -15.98
C LYS A 230 22.02 -4.51 -15.68
N ASN A 231 22.04 -3.82 -14.55
CA ASN A 231 23.13 -3.01 -14.04
C ASN A 231 23.11 -3.00 -12.50
N PRO A 232 23.61 -4.07 -11.85
CA PRO A 232 23.53 -4.23 -10.39
C PRO A 232 24.30 -3.14 -9.62
N ALA A 233 25.38 -2.60 -10.21
CA ALA A 233 26.17 -1.53 -9.58
C ALA A 233 25.37 -0.21 -9.49
N GLU A 234 24.72 0.20 -10.60
CA GLU A 234 23.85 1.38 -10.61
C GLU A 234 22.64 1.19 -9.70
N ALA A 235 22.02 0.00 -9.73
CA ALA A 235 20.89 -0.33 -8.88
C ALA A 235 21.23 -0.21 -7.39
N LEU A 236 22.38 -0.73 -6.98
CA LEU A 236 22.85 -0.66 -5.61
C LEU A 236 23.03 0.78 -5.13
N LYS A 237 23.71 1.61 -5.93
CA LYS A 237 23.93 3.03 -5.63
C LYS A 237 22.60 3.80 -5.46
N LEU A 238 21.59 3.47 -6.27
CA LEU A 238 20.25 4.06 -6.15
C LEU A 238 19.56 3.66 -4.84
N ILE A 239 19.72 2.41 -4.39
CA ILE A 239 19.17 1.94 -3.10
C ILE A 239 19.84 2.65 -1.92
N GLU A 240 21.18 2.75 -1.93
CA GLU A 240 21.93 3.46 -0.88
C GLU A 240 21.52 4.94 -0.79
N ASN A 241 21.36 5.61 -1.93
CA ASN A 241 20.90 6.98 -1.97
C ASN A 241 19.46 7.14 -1.48
N ALA A 242 18.56 6.23 -1.86
CA ALA A 242 17.18 6.25 -1.38
C ALA A 242 17.07 6.05 0.14
N LEU A 243 17.87 5.14 0.70
CA LEU A 243 17.96 4.93 2.15
C LEU A 243 18.51 6.15 2.87
N LYS A 244 19.50 6.85 2.29
CA LYS A 244 20.03 8.11 2.84
C LYS A 244 18.97 9.22 2.87
N LEU A 245 18.15 9.33 1.83
CA LEU A 245 17.17 10.40 1.68
C LEU A 245 15.86 10.13 2.44
N SER A 246 15.45 8.88 2.57
CA SER A 246 14.12 8.51 3.04
C SER A 246 14.11 7.15 3.75
N PRO A 247 14.85 7.00 4.86
CA PRO A 247 15.07 5.71 5.53
C PRO A 247 13.81 5.09 6.13
N ASP A 248 12.80 5.90 6.48
CA ASP A 248 11.56 5.45 7.14
C ASP A 248 10.28 5.77 6.35
N VAL A 249 10.41 6.18 5.08
CA VAL A 249 9.25 6.46 4.24
C VAL A 249 8.63 5.12 3.77
N PRO A 250 7.39 4.79 4.16
CA PRO A 250 6.84 3.42 4.01
C PRO A 250 6.90 2.83 2.61
N HIS A 251 6.69 3.64 1.57
CA HIS A 251 6.72 3.17 0.19
C HIS A 251 8.15 2.93 -0.31
N VAL A 252 9.11 3.78 0.08
CA VAL A 252 10.55 3.61 -0.23
C VAL A 252 11.05 2.33 0.41
N THR A 253 10.81 2.20 1.71
CA THR A 253 11.27 1.06 2.52
C THR A 253 10.68 -0.27 2.05
N ARG A 254 9.41 -0.29 1.62
CA ARG A 254 8.80 -1.47 0.97
C ARG A 254 9.60 -1.94 -0.26
N TYR A 255 10.01 -1.02 -1.12
CA TYR A 255 10.75 -1.36 -2.34
C TYR A 255 12.21 -1.70 -2.06
N VAL A 256 12.84 -1.05 -1.09
CA VAL A 256 14.17 -1.47 -0.60
C VAL A 256 14.10 -2.91 -0.08
N ALA A 257 13.11 -3.24 0.76
CA ALA A 257 12.93 -4.61 1.24
C ALA A 257 12.67 -5.60 0.09
N LYS A 258 11.94 -5.20 -0.98
CA LYS A 258 11.78 -6.01 -2.21
C LYS A 258 13.13 -6.25 -2.88
N TYR A 259 13.94 -5.21 -3.06
CA TYR A 259 15.27 -5.29 -3.67
C TYR A 259 16.18 -6.24 -2.88
N LEU A 260 16.30 -6.06 -1.57
CA LEU A 260 17.15 -6.89 -0.70
C LEU A 260 16.74 -8.36 -0.71
N ARG A 261 15.43 -8.66 -0.67
CA ARG A 261 14.93 -10.05 -0.80
C ARG A 261 15.30 -10.68 -2.14
N ALA A 262 15.31 -9.90 -3.22
CA ALA A 262 15.65 -10.39 -4.56
C ALA A 262 17.16 -10.64 -4.74
N GLU A 263 18.03 -9.89 -4.04
CA GLU A 263 19.48 -10.14 -4.03
C GLU A 263 19.83 -11.52 -3.41
N LYS A 264 18.94 -12.12 -2.60
CA LYS A 264 19.11 -13.43 -1.94
C LYS A 264 20.43 -13.63 -1.19
N CYS A 265 21.11 -12.53 -0.85
CA CYS A 265 22.38 -12.53 -0.12
C CYS A 265 22.22 -11.70 1.15
N PRO A 266 21.94 -12.35 2.30
CA PRO A 266 21.79 -11.64 3.58
C PRO A 266 23.02 -10.84 3.97
N SER A 267 24.23 -11.33 3.67
CA SER A 267 25.49 -10.65 4.02
C SER A 267 25.65 -9.32 3.29
N LYS A 268 25.36 -9.28 1.98
CA LYS A 268 25.38 -8.03 1.20
C LYS A 268 24.29 -7.06 1.68
N SER A 269 23.12 -7.58 2.04
CA SER A 269 22.03 -6.78 2.59
C SER A 269 22.42 -6.15 3.93
N LEU A 270 23.08 -6.89 4.82
CA LEU A 270 23.58 -6.38 6.09
C LEU A 270 24.61 -5.28 5.91
N GLN A 271 25.50 -5.38 4.91
CA GLN A 271 26.46 -4.32 4.61
C GLN A 271 25.74 -3.01 4.25
N ILE A 272 24.82 -3.05 3.28
CA ILE A 272 24.06 -1.87 2.82
C ILE A 272 23.26 -1.25 3.97
N LEU A 273 22.58 -2.10 4.74
CA LEU A 273 21.76 -1.65 5.86
C LEU A 273 22.62 -1.08 6.99
N GLY A 274 23.79 -1.66 7.26
CA GLY A 274 24.75 -1.17 8.25
C GLY A 274 25.29 0.21 7.90
N GLU A 275 25.78 0.40 6.67
CA GLU A 275 26.26 1.71 6.19
C GLU A 275 25.14 2.77 6.20
N SER A 276 23.90 2.36 5.92
CA SER A 276 22.74 3.25 6.01
C SER A 276 22.40 3.59 7.46
N LEU A 277 22.54 2.63 8.38
CA LEU A 277 22.26 2.81 9.80
C LEU A 277 23.28 3.75 10.46
N GLU A 278 24.56 3.70 10.08
CA GLU A 278 25.57 4.65 10.56
C GLU A 278 25.17 6.12 10.27
N ARG A 279 24.50 6.35 9.14
CA ARG A 279 24.02 7.68 8.74
C ARG A 279 22.67 8.03 9.35
N THR A 280 21.85 7.02 9.68
CA THR A 280 20.47 7.17 10.15
C THR A 280 20.18 6.22 11.34
N PRO A 281 20.85 6.44 12.49
CA PRO A 281 20.83 5.49 13.61
C PRO A 281 19.48 5.39 14.34
N THR A 282 18.51 6.21 13.96
CA THR A 282 17.16 6.24 14.55
C THR A 282 16.11 5.60 13.65
N SER A 283 16.49 4.96 12.54
CA SER A 283 15.53 4.31 11.64
C SER A 283 15.08 2.95 12.18
N SER A 284 13.82 2.90 12.61
CA SER A 284 13.15 1.65 13.01
C SER A 284 13.12 0.64 11.86
N PHE A 285 12.93 1.10 10.62
CA PHE A 285 12.91 0.23 9.45
C PHE A 285 14.26 -0.47 9.23
N LEU A 286 15.38 0.25 9.31
CA LEU A 286 16.71 -0.33 9.12
C LEU A 286 17.00 -1.43 10.15
N TYR A 287 16.75 -1.16 11.43
CA TYR A 287 16.87 -2.18 12.48
C TYR A 287 15.99 -3.40 12.20
N HIS A 288 14.74 -3.21 11.77
CA HIS A 288 13.84 -4.32 11.43
C HIS A 288 14.38 -5.16 10.27
N GLN A 289 14.90 -4.52 9.20
CA GLN A 289 15.48 -5.25 8.07
C GLN A 289 16.78 -5.97 8.43
N ILE A 290 17.63 -5.39 9.27
CA ILE A 290 18.84 -6.04 9.78
C ILE A 290 18.45 -7.28 10.58
N GLY A 291 17.47 -7.17 11.49
CA GLY A 291 16.94 -8.31 12.23
C GLY A 291 16.40 -9.41 11.32
N LEU A 292 15.70 -9.06 10.24
CA LEU A 292 15.24 -10.03 9.24
C LEU A 292 16.39 -10.71 8.49
N CYS A 293 17.49 -10.00 8.21
CA CYS A 293 18.67 -10.59 7.59
C CYS A 293 19.35 -11.60 8.53
N HIS A 294 19.50 -11.27 9.82
CA HIS A 294 20.01 -12.21 10.82
C HIS A 294 19.11 -13.43 10.96
N LYS A 295 17.79 -13.24 10.98
CA LYS A 295 16.79 -14.32 11.01
C LYS A 295 16.91 -15.24 9.80
N GLN A 296 17.12 -14.68 8.61
CA GLN A 296 17.31 -15.47 7.40
C GLN A 296 18.60 -16.30 7.48
N GLN A 297 19.72 -15.71 7.92
CA GLN A 297 20.97 -16.45 8.13
C GLN A 297 20.79 -17.58 9.17
N LEU A 298 20.05 -17.34 10.26
CA LEU A 298 19.72 -18.39 11.24
C LEU A 298 18.93 -19.54 10.61
N ILE A 299 17.93 -19.23 9.77
CA ILE A 299 17.15 -20.25 9.06
C ILE A 299 18.04 -21.07 8.13
N ASP A 300 18.96 -20.44 7.40
CA ASP A 300 19.84 -21.13 6.47
C ASP A 300 20.85 -22.03 7.20
N MET A 301 21.44 -21.56 8.30
CA MET A 301 22.26 -22.40 9.20
C MET A 301 21.49 -23.60 9.76
N CYS A 302 20.20 -23.44 10.09
CA CYS A 302 19.36 -24.54 10.56
C CYS A 302 19.03 -25.57 9.48
N LYS A 303 19.00 -25.16 8.20
CA LYS A 303 18.78 -26.09 7.07
C LYS A 303 20.03 -26.89 6.71
N GLU A 304 21.21 -26.31 6.90
CA GLU A 304 22.50 -26.94 6.59
C GLU A 304 22.89 -27.96 7.68
N GLU A 305 22.74 -27.58 8.96
CA GLU A 305 23.12 -28.42 10.11
C GLU A 305 22.06 -29.47 10.51
N ARG A 306 21.44 -30.19 9.55
CA ARG A 306 20.28 -31.09 9.76
C ARG A 306 20.39 -32.11 10.91
N GLU A 307 21.58 -32.35 11.46
CA GLU A 307 21.89 -33.47 12.36
C GLU A 307 22.32 -33.07 13.78
N SER A 308 22.45 -31.77 14.11
CA SER A 308 22.85 -31.35 15.46
C SER A 308 21.66 -30.92 16.32
N TYR A 309 21.40 -31.68 17.40
CA TYR A 309 20.37 -31.37 18.39
C TYR A 309 20.73 -30.17 19.29
N THR A 310 22.00 -29.72 19.27
CA THR A 310 22.51 -28.69 20.16
C THR A 310 22.63 -27.36 19.41
N LEU A 311 22.02 -26.29 19.94
CA LEU A 311 22.19 -24.93 19.43
C LEU A 311 23.67 -24.52 19.49
N SER A 312 24.32 -24.47 18.33
CA SER A 312 25.71 -24.04 18.21
C SER A 312 25.90 -22.61 18.76
N PRO A 313 27.08 -22.28 19.32
CA PRO A 313 27.36 -20.91 19.78
C PRO A 313 27.07 -19.84 18.72
N MET A 314 27.32 -20.15 17.45
CA MET A 314 27.00 -19.27 16.32
C MET A 314 25.49 -19.02 16.17
N LYS A 315 24.65 -20.07 16.25
CA LYS A 315 23.19 -19.92 16.21
C LYS A 315 22.68 -19.10 17.39
N LYS A 316 23.21 -19.32 18.60
CA LYS A 316 22.87 -18.51 19.78
C LYS A 316 23.23 -17.04 19.58
N ASN A 317 24.42 -16.76 19.03
CA ASN A 317 24.81 -15.39 18.70
C ASN A 317 23.83 -14.77 17.69
N LYS A 318 23.43 -15.55 16.68
CA LYS A 318 22.49 -15.07 15.66
C LYS A 318 21.12 -14.72 16.21
N ILE A 319 20.62 -15.51 17.15
CA ILE A 319 19.37 -15.23 17.87
C ILE A 319 19.49 -13.93 18.68
N LYS A 320 20.64 -13.71 19.35
CA LYS A 320 20.90 -12.44 20.07
C LYS A 320 20.93 -11.23 19.14
N GLU A 321 21.53 -11.36 17.96
CA GLU A 321 21.49 -10.31 16.92
C GLU A 321 20.06 -10.02 16.45
N CYS A 322 19.22 -11.05 16.29
CA CYS A 322 17.81 -10.88 15.97
C CYS A 322 17.08 -10.09 17.06
N ILE A 323 17.22 -10.52 18.32
CA ILE A 323 16.60 -9.85 19.48
C ILE A 323 17.04 -8.39 19.55
N HIS A 324 18.34 -8.11 19.53
CA HIS A 324 18.86 -6.75 19.63
C HIS A 324 18.23 -5.81 18.58
N ASN A 325 18.24 -6.23 17.33
CA ASN A 325 17.75 -5.41 16.22
C ASN A 325 16.22 -5.26 16.24
N PHE A 326 15.46 -6.33 16.52
CA PHE A 326 14.01 -6.21 16.65
C PHE A 326 13.60 -5.39 17.88
N SER A 327 14.29 -5.53 19.01
CA SER A 327 14.07 -4.68 20.19
C SER A 327 14.31 -3.21 19.86
N LYS A 328 15.39 -2.86 19.17
CA LYS A 328 15.65 -1.47 18.72
C LYS A 328 14.59 -0.96 17.76
N ALA A 329 14.14 -1.79 16.82
CA ALA A 329 13.05 -1.42 15.92
C ALA A 329 11.74 -1.10 16.67
N VAL A 330 11.40 -1.90 17.69
CA VAL A 330 10.21 -1.70 18.53
C VAL A 330 10.37 -0.48 19.44
N GLU A 331 11.55 -0.26 20.04
CA GLU A 331 11.86 0.92 20.85
C GLU A 331 11.64 2.22 20.05
N LEU A 332 12.14 2.26 18.81
CA LEU A 332 12.02 3.43 17.94
C LEU A 332 10.61 3.59 17.35
N LYS A 333 9.86 2.50 17.17
CA LYS A 333 8.49 2.53 16.65
C LYS A 333 7.62 1.44 17.29
N PRO A 334 7.03 1.71 18.47
CA PRO A 334 6.22 0.73 19.20
C PRO A 334 4.96 0.28 18.45
N THR A 335 4.48 1.09 17.50
CA THR A 335 3.30 0.78 16.67
C THR A 335 3.58 -0.20 15.51
N ASN A 336 4.83 -0.64 15.34
CA ASN A 336 5.18 -1.59 14.28
C ASN A 336 4.90 -3.03 14.71
N ILE A 337 3.67 -3.49 14.44
CA ILE A 337 3.19 -4.83 14.79
C ILE A 337 4.11 -5.95 14.27
N TYR A 338 4.61 -5.82 13.04
CA TYR A 338 5.51 -6.81 12.45
C TYR A 338 6.86 -6.88 13.16
N ALA A 339 7.37 -5.76 13.68
CA ALA A 339 8.60 -5.76 14.48
C ALA A 339 8.36 -6.42 15.84
N GLN A 340 7.23 -6.15 16.49
CA GLN A 340 6.85 -6.76 17.77
C GLN A 340 6.67 -8.28 17.63
N VAL A 341 5.96 -8.74 16.59
CA VAL A 341 5.80 -10.18 16.31
C VAL A 341 7.16 -10.85 16.04
N ASN A 342 8.03 -10.24 15.24
CA ASN A 342 9.37 -10.78 15.01
C ASN A 342 10.23 -10.82 16.27
N LEU A 343 10.08 -9.85 17.17
CA LEU A 343 10.74 -9.85 18.47
C LEU A 343 10.24 -11.01 19.34
N ALA A 344 8.93 -11.22 19.40
CA ALA A 344 8.32 -12.34 20.13
C ALA A 344 8.80 -13.70 19.59
N GLU A 345 8.86 -13.86 18.26
CA GLU A 345 9.42 -15.07 17.64
C GLU A 345 10.91 -15.26 18.02
N ALA A 346 11.72 -14.20 18.01
CA ALA A 346 13.12 -14.25 18.39
C ALA A 346 13.31 -14.61 19.88
N TYR A 347 12.47 -14.10 20.78
CA TYR A 347 12.44 -14.53 22.19
C TYR A 347 12.07 -16.02 22.31
N GLY A 348 11.10 -16.49 21.53
CA GLY A 348 10.76 -17.91 21.46
C GLY A 348 11.91 -18.79 20.96
N ASP A 349 12.68 -18.32 19.98
CA ASP A 349 13.90 -18.99 19.51
C ASP A 349 14.99 -19.03 20.59
N ASN A 350 15.08 -18.00 21.44
CA ASN A 350 16.00 -17.93 22.57
C ASN A 350 15.51 -18.62 23.85
N GLN A 351 14.40 -19.37 23.80
CA GLN A 351 13.75 -20.01 24.96
C GLN A 351 13.23 -19.04 26.03
N GLN A 352 13.10 -17.75 25.71
CA GLN A 352 12.47 -16.74 26.58
C GLN A 352 10.95 -16.75 26.37
N LEU A 353 10.33 -17.88 26.70
CA LEU A 353 8.94 -18.16 26.34
C LEU A 353 7.92 -17.22 27.00
N TYR A 354 8.22 -16.76 28.23
CA TYR A 354 7.37 -15.80 28.93
C TYR A 354 7.34 -14.44 28.23
N GLU A 355 8.51 -13.89 27.88
CA GLU A 355 8.61 -12.60 27.17
C GLU A 355 7.96 -12.66 25.78
N ALA A 356 8.16 -13.77 25.06
CA ALA A 356 7.51 -13.99 23.77
C ALA A 356 5.98 -13.98 23.89
N GLU A 357 5.43 -14.72 24.84
CA GLU A 357 3.99 -14.84 25.03
C GLU A 357 3.36 -13.54 25.52
N LYS A 358 4.07 -12.80 26.40
CA LYS A 358 3.66 -11.48 26.87
C LYS A 358 3.37 -10.54 25.71
N ILE A 359 4.30 -10.42 24.74
CA ILE A 359 4.10 -9.57 23.56
C ILE A 359 2.85 -9.97 22.77
N PHE A 360 2.67 -11.27 22.49
CA PHE A 360 1.48 -11.73 21.75
C PHE A 360 0.19 -11.41 22.49
N THR A 361 0.16 -11.62 23.81
CA THR A 361 -1.02 -11.30 24.61
C THR A 361 -1.28 -9.80 24.63
N GLU A 362 -0.28 -8.95 24.86
CA GLU A 362 -0.44 -7.49 24.88
C GLU A 362 -0.98 -6.97 23.55
N LEU A 363 -0.45 -7.45 22.42
CA LEU A 363 -0.95 -7.11 21.09
C LEU A 363 -2.43 -7.46 20.91
N LEU A 364 -2.86 -8.65 21.34
CA LEU A 364 -4.25 -9.09 21.17
C LEU A 364 -5.23 -8.41 22.14
N HIS A 365 -4.75 -7.84 23.24
CA HIS A 365 -5.57 -7.01 24.14
C HIS A 365 -5.70 -5.57 23.65
N ASP A 366 -4.85 -5.13 22.69
CA ASP A 366 -4.98 -3.84 22.05
C ASP A 366 -6.21 -3.83 21.11
N GLY A 367 -7.27 -3.16 21.55
CA GLY A 367 -8.53 -3.04 20.81
C GLY A 367 -8.43 -2.23 19.51
N VAL A 368 -7.27 -1.65 19.20
CA VAL A 368 -7.05 -0.77 18.03
C VAL A 368 -6.38 -1.51 16.85
N LEU A 369 -6.09 -2.81 16.98
CA LEU A 369 -5.49 -3.58 15.89
C LEU A 369 -6.38 -3.61 14.64
N ARG A 370 -5.80 -3.27 13.49
CA ARG A 370 -6.43 -3.51 12.18
C ARG A 370 -6.65 -5.01 11.99
N GLU A 371 -7.73 -5.38 11.30
CA GLU A 371 -8.07 -6.79 11.06
C GLU A 371 -6.93 -7.56 10.37
N SER A 372 -6.19 -6.93 9.46
CA SER A 372 -5.01 -7.53 8.81
C SER A 372 -3.86 -7.79 9.78
N ASP A 373 -3.60 -6.86 10.70
CA ASP A 373 -2.56 -7.01 11.73
C ASP A 373 -2.98 -8.07 12.76
N LYS A 374 -4.24 -8.06 13.18
CA LYS A 374 -4.81 -9.09 14.07
C LYS A 374 -4.69 -10.49 13.47
N GLN A 375 -4.99 -10.64 12.19
CA GLN A 375 -4.81 -11.90 11.47
C GLN A 375 -3.34 -12.36 11.47
N HIS A 376 -2.40 -11.43 11.28
CA HIS A 376 -0.97 -11.72 11.34
C HIS A 376 -0.55 -12.18 12.75
N VAL A 377 -0.95 -11.44 13.79
CA VAL A 377 -0.62 -11.74 15.20
C VAL A 377 -1.17 -13.10 15.62
N CYS A 378 -2.46 -13.38 15.39
CA CYS A 378 -3.06 -14.68 15.73
C CYS A 378 -2.36 -15.84 15.00
N THR A 379 -1.98 -15.66 13.73
CA THR A 379 -1.26 -16.69 12.98
C THR A 379 0.12 -16.95 13.59
N ALA A 380 0.89 -15.90 13.88
CA ALA A 380 2.21 -16.03 14.49
C ALA A 380 2.14 -16.62 15.91
N TYR A 381 1.15 -16.19 16.71
CA TYR A 381 0.96 -16.70 18.05
C TYR A 381 0.58 -18.19 18.07
N GLY A 382 -0.32 -18.61 17.18
CA GLY A 382 -0.64 -20.03 17.00
C GLY A 382 0.59 -20.87 16.66
N GLN A 383 1.52 -20.35 15.84
CA GLN A 383 2.78 -21.04 15.55
C GLN A 383 3.71 -21.11 16.76
N PHE A 384 3.82 -20.02 17.53
CA PHE A 384 4.58 -20.00 18.78
C PHE A 384 4.04 -21.04 19.78
N LEU A 385 2.73 -21.08 19.98
CA LEU A 385 2.07 -22.05 20.86
C LEU A 385 2.33 -23.48 20.39
N MET A 386 2.17 -23.74 19.10
CA MET A 386 2.37 -25.07 18.52
C MET A 386 3.82 -25.56 18.64
N TYR A 387 4.81 -24.72 18.28
CA TYR A 387 6.19 -25.17 18.12
C TYR A 387 7.09 -24.91 19.34
N LYS A 388 6.83 -23.83 20.10
CA LYS A 388 7.66 -23.44 21.25
C LYS A 388 7.04 -23.91 22.57
N ARG A 389 5.75 -23.65 22.78
CA ARG A 389 5.03 -24.11 23.98
C ARG A 389 4.56 -25.57 23.90
N LYS A 390 4.47 -26.13 22.69
CA LYS A 390 3.90 -27.46 22.41
C LYS A 390 2.44 -27.59 22.87
N ASP A 391 1.68 -26.48 22.84
CA ASP A 391 0.26 -26.43 23.18
C ASP A 391 -0.58 -26.37 21.90
N GLU A 392 -1.00 -27.54 21.41
CA GLU A 392 -1.78 -27.64 20.18
C GLU A 392 -3.22 -27.12 20.34
N HIS A 393 -3.81 -27.21 21.53
CA HIS A 393 -5.20 -26.79 21.75
C HIS A 393 -5.32 -25.27 21.68
N ARG A 394 -4.43 -24.55 22.37
CA ARG A 394 -4.37 -23.07 22.27
C ARG A 394 -3.96 -22.63 20.87
N ALA A 395 -3.03 -23.34 20.23
CA ALA A 395 -2.65 -23.03 18.85
C ALA A 395 -3.84 -23.14 17.89
N VAL A 396 -4.69 -24.17 18.03
CA VAL A 396 -5.92 -24.31 17.22
C VAL A 396 -6.87 -23.13 17.44
N ALA A 397 -7.04 -22.65 18.67
CA ALA A 397 -7.88 -21.49 18.95
C ALA A 397 -7.38 -20.25 18.19
N GLU A 398 -6.08 -19.95 18.26
CA GLU A 398 -5.49 -18.80 17.57
C GLU A 398 -5.54 -18.92 16.05
N PHE A 399 -5.27 -20.11 15.49
CA PHE A 399 -5.41 -20.31 14.05
C PHE A 399 -6.85 -20.16 13.57
N LYS A 400 -7.85 -20.59 14.37
CA LYS A 400 -9.26 -20.35 14.06
C LYS A 400 -9.58 -18.85 14.07
N SER A 401 -9.08 -18.11 15.06
CA SER A 401 -9.25 -16.65 15.13
C SER A 401 -8.67 -15.96 13.90
N ALA A 402 -7.46 -16.34 13.47
CA ALA A 402 -6.86 -15.81 12.25
C ALA A 402 -7.64 -16.17 10.97
N TYR A 403 -8.11 -17.41 10.86
CA TYR A 403 -8.81 -17.92 9.67
C TYR A 403 -10.19 -17.30 9.48
N LYS A 404 -10.86 -16.95 10.58
CA LYS A 404 -12.19 -16.30 10.60
C LYS A 404 -12.15 -14.89 10.00
N ILE A 405 -11.00 -14.22 10.03
CA ILE A 405 -10.82 -12.90 9.41
C ILE A 405 -10.79 -13.08 7.88
N LYS A 406 -11.74 -12.45 7.19
CA LYS A 406 -12.04 -12.67 5.76
C LYS A 406 -11.09 -11.95 4.79
N ILE A 407 -9.86 -11.67 5.23
CA ILE A 407 -8.82 -11.08 4.38
C ILE A 407 -8.05 -12.23 3.72
N GLN A 408 -8.03 -12.26 2.38
CA GLN A 408 -7.22 -13.23 1.65
C GLN A 408 -5.74 -12.85 1.74
N SER A 409 -5.03 -13.55 2.62
CA SER A 409 -3.62 -13.28 2.91
C SER A 409 -2.83 -14.58 3.00
N ARG A 410 -1.50 -14.44 2.95
CA ARG A 410 -0.59 -15.56 3.22
C ARG A 410 -0.80 -16.11 4.64
N ASP A 411 -1.18 -15.25 5.59
CA ASP A 411 -1.41 -15.64 6.98
C ASP A 411 -2.70 -16.45 7.12
N ARG A 412 -3.81 -16.05 6.46
CA ARG A 412 -5.04 -16.86 6.41
C ARG A 412 -4.77 -18.24 5.83
N LYS A 413 -4.09 -18.30 4.68
CA LYS A 413 -3.73 -19.57 4.03
C LYS A 413 -2.90 -20.45 4.97
N LYS A 414 -1.88 -19.87 5.61
CA LYS A 414 -0.99 -20.57 6.56
C LYS A 414 -1.76 -21.09 7.77
N ALA A 415 -2.67 -20.31 8.35
CA ALA A 415 -3.52 -20.74 9.45
C ALA A 415 -4.40 -21.95 9.05
N GLY A 416 -5.01 -21.90 7.85
CA GLY A 416 -5.77 -23.03 7.30
C GLY A 416 -4.93 -24.30 7.12
N GLU A 417 -3.75 -24.18 6.53
CA GLU A 417 -2.81 -25.30 6.35
C GLU A 417 -2.38 -25.92 7.70
N LYS A 418 -2.17 -25.10 8.74
CA LYS A 418 -1.84 -25.59 10.08
C LYS A 418 -3.01 -26.30 10.74
N LEU A 419 -4.22 -25.76 10.64
CA LEU A 419 -5.44 -26.41 11.14
C LEU A 419 -5.67 -27.78 10.48
N GLN A 420 -5.53 -27.87 9.16
CA GLN A 420 -5.64 -29.15 8.43
C GLN A 420 -4.59 -30.16 8.91
N ARG A 421 -3.33 -29.72 9.09
CA ARG A 421 -2.25 -30.58 9.57
C ARG A 421 -2.51 -31.11 10.98
N ILE A 422 -3.00 -30.26 11.89
CA ILE A 422 -3.33 -30.63 13.26
C ILE A 422 -4.50 -31.63 13.25
N ALA A 423 -5.56 -31.35 12.49
CA ALA A 423 -6.70 -32.27 12.35
C ALA A 423 -6.26 -33.67 11.86
N GLY A 424 -5.41 -33.73 10.83
CA GLY A 424 -4.88 -35.01 10.34
C GLY A 424 -3.97 -35.75 11.33
N LYS A 425 -3.25 -35.02 12.20
CA LYS A 425 -2.51 -35.64 13.32
C LYS A 425 -3.46 -36.20 14.39
N TRP A 426 -4.47 -35.43 14.78
CA TRP A 426 -5.45 -35.83 15.80
C TRP A 426 -6.31 -37.01 15.35
N GLN A 427 -6.68 -37.10 14.08
CA GLN A 427 -7.33 -38.29 13.50
C GLN A 427 -6.49 -39.56 13.70
N ARG A 428 -5.19 -39.49 13.36
CA ARG A 428 -4.26 -40.61 13.55
C ARG A 428 -4.10 -41.02 15.01
N ASN A 429 -4.20 -40.04 15.92
CA ASN A 429 -4.12 -40.25 17.36
C ASN A 429 -5.48 -40.59 18.02
N ARG A 430 -6.49 -41.01 17.24
CA ARG A 430 -7.84 -41.39 17.71
C ARG A 430 -8.64 -40.26 18.38
N GLN A 431 -8.23 -39.00 18.21
CA GLN A 431 -8.99 -37.81 18.62
C GLN A 431 -9.94 -37.36 17.48
N THR A 432 -10.74 -38.29 16.97
CA THR A 432 -11.54 -38.10 15.74
C THR A 432 -12.62 -37.02 15.89
N GLY A 433 -13.22 -36.87 17.07
CA GLY A 433 -14.21 -35.84 17.36
C GLY A 433 -13.64 -34.42 17.23
N GLU A 434 -12.53 -34.14 17.88
CA GLU A 434 -11.87 -32.83 17.84
C GLU A 434 -11.33 -32.49 16.46
N ALA A 435 -10.76 -33.48 15.76
CA ALA A 435 -10.33 -33.28 14.38
C ALA A 435 -11.49 -32.97 13.44
N SER A 436 -12.64 -33.65 13.60
CA SER A 436 -13.84 -33.39 12.82
C SER A 436 -14.39 -31.98 13.07
N LYS A 437 -14.32 -31.48 14.30
CA LYS A 437 -14.68 -30.09 14.63
C LYS A 437 -13.81 -29.06 13.90
N ILE A 438 -12.51 -29.31 13.76
CA ILE A 438 -11.61 -28.43 13.00
C ILE A 438 -11.98 -28.42 11.51
N LEU A 439 -12.18 -29.60 10.91
CA LEU A 439 -12.53 -29.71 9.50
C LEU A 439 -13.90 -29.11 9.19
N ALA A 440 -14.88 -29.30 10.08
CA ALA A 440 -16.19 -28.67 9.97
C ALA A 440 -16.11 -27.14 10.05
N PHE A 441 -15.28 -26.60 10.96
CA PHE A 441 -15.02 -25.17 11.05
C PHE A 441 -14.46 -24.59 9.75
N LEU A 442 -13.42 -25.22 9.17
CA LEU A 442 -12.82 -24.75 7.92
C LEU A 442 -13.87 -24.69 6.78
N ARG A 443 -14.64 -25.78 6.60
CA ARG A 443 -15.71 -25.82 5.60
C ARG A 443 -16.75 -24.74 5.81
N ALA A 444 -17.17 -24.51 7.06
CA ALA A 444 -18.17 -23.50 7.36
C ALA A 444 -17.68 -22.08 7.06
N GLU A 445 -16.42 -21.76 7.36
CA GLU A 445 -15.87 -20.43 7.06
C GLU A 445 -15.61 -20.22 5.57
N ASP A 446 -15.29 -21.28 4.81
CA ASP A 446 -15.18 -21.19 3.34
C ASP A 446 -16.54 -20.97 2.68
N ILE A 447 -17.59 -21.71 3.09
CA ILE A 447 -18.97 -21.47 2.60
C ILE A 447 -19.41 -20.03 2.90
N ARG A 448 -19.24 -19.58 4.15
CA ARG A 448 -19.60 -18.21 4.52
C ARG A 448 -18.78 -17.14 3.79
N TYR A 449 -17.58 -17.49 3.34
CA TYR A 449 -16.76 -16.59 2.54
C TYR A 449 -17.35 -16.45 1.13
N ASP A 450 -17.67 -17.57 0.50
CA ASP A 450 -18.30 -17.62 -0.84
C ASP A 450 -19.66 -16.91 -0.84
N ASP A 451 -20.50 -17.13 0.18
CA ASP A 451 -21.78 -16.44 0.33
C ASP A 451 -21.62 -14.92 0.47
N THR A 452 -20.57 -14.42 1.12
CA THR A 452 -20.30 -12.98 1.20
C THR A 452 -19.78 -12.38 -0.11
N ALA A 453 -19.05 -13.16 -0.91
CA ALA A 453 -18.65 -12.75 -2.25
C ALA A 453 -19.87 -12.67 -3.17
N ASP A 454 -20.77 -13.67 -3.09
CA ASP A 454 -22.01 -13.72 -3.85
C ASP A 454 -23.02 -12.65 -3.42
N LEU A 455 -23.15 -12.37 -2.12
CA LEU A 455 -24.01 -11.30 -1.60
C LEU A 455 -23.45 -9.90 -1.94
N SER A 456 -22.14 -9.69 -1.93
CA SER A 456 -21.53 -8.45 -2.42
C SER A 456 -21.84 -8.26 -3.91
N ALA A 457 -21.66 -9.33 -4.71
CA ALA A 457 -21.99 -9.32 -6.13
C ALA A 457 -23.50 -9.20 -6.41
N ALA A 458 -24.37 -9.68 -5.53
CA ALA A 458 -25.83 -9.55 -5.64
C ALA A 458 -26.32 -8.16 -5.21
N PHE A 459 -25.70 -7.55 -4.20
CA PHE A 459 -25.99 -6.19 -3.75
C PHE A 459 -25.54 -5.16 -4.80
N GLU A 460 -24.38 -5.36 -5.43
CA GLU A 460 -23.91 -4.58 -6.58
C GLU A 460 -24.83 -4.72 -7.81
N ARG A 461 -25.39 -5.92 -8.04
CA ARG A 461 -26.40 -6.15 -9.08
C ARG A 461 -27.74 -5.51 -8.75
N GLY A 462 -28.11 -5.41 -7.47
CA GLY A 462 -29.34 -4.78 -6.99
C GLY A 462 -29.35 -3.25 -7.03
N MET A 463 -28.19 -2.60 -7.09
CA MET A 463 -28.08 -1.14 -7.32
C MET A 463 -28.14 -0.75 -8.81
N LYS A 464 -28.14 -1.71 -9.73
CA LYS A 464 -28.60 -1.47 -11.10
C LYS A 464 -30.13 -1.64 -11.08
N PHE A 465 -30.84 -0.53 -11.35
CA PHE A 465 -32.31 -0.33 -11.35
C PHE A 465 -32.91 0.31 -10.08
N LYS A 466 -32.80 1.64 -10.01
CA LYS A 466 -33.96 2.56 -10.10
C LYS A 466 -33.51 3.97 -10.43
#